data_AF-A0A2G9YBN9-F1
#
_entry.id   AF-A0A2G9YBN9-F1
#
_cell.length_a   1.000
_cell.length_b   1.000
_cell.length_c   1.000
_cell.angle_alpha   90.00
_cell.angle_beta   90.00
_cell.angle_gamma   90.00
#
_symmetry.space_group_name_H-M   'P 1'
#
loop_
_entity.id
_entity.type
_entity.pdbx_description
1 polymer ?
#
loop_
_entity_poly.entity_id
_entity_poly.type
_entity_poly.pdbx_seq_one_letter_code
_entity_poly.pdbx_strand_id
1 'polypeptide(L)'
;KLGSEEENNLLSFVKNGGGLVGFHCASDSFIENAGYLSLLGSKFVTHGPGTPNFPVEVSNKSHTLAGRLPKFNITDEFYILELKDKLLDIFLTSPWQGKPQPMAYTKTFGKGRVFYTAMGHDERAFRNTSFKIMAVRGLLHAAGRWQKEGKPVGVGLLGYGGAFNMGKSHGDTMHSIGGFKVLAACDLEPNRLKQAETEFPGIKTYNQLDRMLRDDRVEVVVVILPHNVHFESTLK
;
A
#
# COMPACT_ATOMS: atom_id res chain seq x y z
N LYS A 1 28.68 -16.11 7.07
CA LYS A 1 27.87 -16.82 8.08
C LYS A 1 27.72 -15.91 9.29
N LEU A 2 26.54 -15.84 9.91
CA LEU A 2 26.40 -15.15 11.21
C LEU A 2 27.01 -16.01 12.32
N GLY A 3 27.70 -15.38 13.26
CA GLY A 3 28.06 -16.01 14.53
C GLY A 3 26.81 -16.41 15.31
N SER A 4 26.93 -17.41 16.20
CA SER A 4 25.78 -17.92 16.96
C SER A 4 25.10 -16.84 17.81
N GLU A 5 25.87 -15.91 18.39
CA GLU A 5 25.32 -14.80 19.17
C GLU A 5 24.55 -13.82 18.27
N GLU A 6 25.09 -13.46 17.10
CA GLU A 6 24.45 -12.56 16.15
C GLU A 6 23.13 -13.13 15.62
N GLU A 7 23.12 -14.41 15.26
CA GLU A 7 21.90 -15.12 14.84
C GLU A 7 20.87 -15.13 15.96
N ASN A 8 21.27 -15.50 17.19
CA ASN A 8 20.35 -15.53 18.33
C ASN A 8 19.77 -14.14 18.66
N ASN A 9 20.59 -13.09 18.59
CA ASN A 9 20.15 -11.72 18.83
C ASN A 9 19.14 -11.25 17.77
N LEU A 10 19.41 -11.51 16.49
CA LEU A 10 18.47 -11.19 15.40
C LEU A 10 17.15 -11.96 15.54
N LEU A 11 17.23 -13.27 15.79
CA LEU A 11 16.04 -14.11 15.99
C LEU A 11 15.22 -13.64 17.17
N SER A 12 15.87 -13.33 18.31
CA SER A 12 15.21 -12.83 19.52
C SER A 12 14.55 -11.47 19.27
N PHE A 13 15.24 -10.54 18.63
CA PHE A 13 14.70 -9.22 18.29
C PHE A 13 13.40 -9.32 17.50
N VAL A 14 13.41 -10.09 16.40
CA VAL A 14 12.19 -10.25 15.59
C VAL A 14 11.13 -11.03 16.35
N LYS A 15 11.48 -12.15 16.99
CA LYS A 15 10.53 -12.98 17.76
C LYS A 15 9.79 -12.18 18.83
N ASN A 16 10.43 -11.16 19.41
CA ASN A 16 9.87 -10.30 20.45
C ASN A 16 9.09 -9.08 19.93
N GLY A 17 8.91 -8.93 18.62
CA GLY A 17 8.08 -7.88 18.02
C GLY A 17 8.83 -6.90 17.10
N GLY A 18 10.15 -7.07 16.97
CA GLY A 18 10.96 -6.36 15.98
C GLY A 18 10.53 -6.66 14.54
N GLY A 19 10.97 -5.80 13.63
CA GLY A 19 10.70 -5.94 12.19
C GLY A 19 11.96 -6.32 11.41
N LEU A 20 11.81 -7.13 10.37
CA LEU A 20 12.87 -7.40 9.39
C LEU A 20 12.39 -7.07 7.98
N VAL A 21 13.23 -6.38 7.23
CA VAL A 21 13.05 -6.09 5.80
C VAL A 21 14.23 -6.72 5.07
N GLY A 22 13.96 -7.62 4.14
CA GLY A 22 14.97 -8.21 3.27
C GLY A 22 14.76 -7.81 1.82
N PHE A 23 15.84 -7.42 1.15
CA PHE A 23 15.86 -7.17 -0.29
C PHE A 23 16.83 -8.15 -0.96
N HIS A 24 16.42 -8.69 -2.10
CA HIS A 24 17.26 -9.39 -3.05
C HIS A 24 18.23 -10.42 -2.40
N CYS A 25 19.51 -10.07 -2.30
CA CYS A 25 20.58 -10.93 -1.76
C CYS A 25 20.40 -11.31 -0.28
N ALA A 26 19.42 -10.76 0.45
CA ALA A 26 19.08 -11.23 1.78
C ALA A 26 18.78 -12.74 1.80
N SER A 27 18.16 -13.29 0.74
CA SER A 27 17.91 -14.74 0.66
C SER A 27 19.13 -15.60 0.28
N ASP A 28 20.18 -14.96 -0.24
CA ASP A 28 21.49 -15.56 -0.52
C ASP A 28 22.50 -15.33 0.62
N SER A 29 22.11 -14.52 1.61
CA SER A 29 22.94 -14.24 2.77
C SER A 29 22.79 -15.33 3.83
N PHE A 30 23.89 -15.63 4.51
CA PHE A 30 23.88 -16.51 5.70
C PHE A 30 23.22 -17.88 5.48
N ILE A 31 23.39 -18.47 4.29
CA ILE A 31 22.72 -19.72 3.90
C ILE A 31 23.05 -20.96 4.76
N GLU A 32 24.08 -20.87 5.60
CA GLU A 32 24.44 -21.90 6.58
C GLU A 32 23.71 -21.74 7.93
N ASN A 33 23.06 -20.60 8.16
CA ASN A 33 22.34 -20.28 9.39
C ASN A 33 20.86 -20.67 9.21
N ALA A 34 20.50 -21.87 9.68
CA ALA A 34 19.15 -22.41 9.51
C ALA A 34 18.07 -21.55 10.18
N GLY A 35 18.39 -20.90 11.31
CA GLY A 35 17.49 -19.99 11.99
C GLY A 35 17.23 -18.74 11.16
N TYR A 36 18.27 -18.14 10.58
CA TYR A 36 18.12 -17.01 9.65
C TYR A 36 17.24 -17.35 8.44
N LEU A 37 17.47 -18.50 7.79
CA LEU A 37 16.64 -18.93 6.65
C LEU A 37 15.19 -19.21 7.06
N SER A 38 14.96 -19.73 8.28
CA SER A 38 13.62 -19.89 8.83
C SER A 38 12.96 -18.52 9.11
N LEU A 39 13.71 -17.56 9.64
CA LEU A 39 13.27 -16.18 9.88
C LEU A 39 12.87 -15.48 8.58
N LEU A 40 13.72 -15.52 7.55
CA LEU A 40 13.45 -14.88 6.26
C LEU A 40 12.37 -15.63 5.45
N GLY A 41 12.34 -16.96 5.57
CA GLY A 41 11.33 -17.83 4.96
C GLY A 41 11.66 -18.34 3.56
N SER A 42 12.75 -17.89 2.95
CA SER A 42 13.23 -18.43 1.68
C SER A 42 14.75 -18.46 1.62
N LYS A 43 15.27 -19.23 0.67
CA LYS A 43 16.69 -19.33 0.34
C LYS A 43 16.85 -19.14 -1.17
N PHE A 44 17.85 -18.38 -1.58
CA PHE A 44 18.26 -18.28 -2.97
C PHE A 44 18.73 -19.65 -3.51
N VAL A 45 18.33 -19.97 -4.74
CA VAL A 45 18.77 -21.18 -5.45
C VAL A 45 19.64 -20.83 -6.65
N THR A 46 19.11 -19.97 -7.52
CA THR A 46 19.77 -19.54 -8.76
C THR A 46 19.05 -18.32 -9.32
N HIS A 47 19.57 -17.72 -10.39
CA HIS A 47 18.96 -16.59 -11.06
C HIS A 47 18.90 -16.80 -12.58
N GLY A 48 18.03 -16.03 -13.25
CA GLY A 48 18.02 -15.91 -14.71
C GLY A 48 19.26 -15.19 -15.24
N PRO A 49 19.53 -15.24 -16.55
CA PRO A 49 20.73 -14.62 -17.12
C PRO A 49 20.65 -13.09 -17.09
N GLY A 50 21.66 -12.45 -16.50
CA GLY A 50 21.78 -10.99 -16.44
C GLY A 50 20.62 -10.32 -15.69
N THR A 51 20.27 -9.11 -16.11
CA THR A 51 19.20 -8.31 -15.49
C THR A 51 18.08 -8.03 -16.51
N PRO A 52 17.25 -9.02 -16.86
CA PRO A 52 16.21 -8.85 -17.87
C PRO A 52 15.12 -7.88 -17.43
N ASN A 53 14.33 -7.41 -18.39
CA ASN A 53 13.04 -6.77 -18.09
C ASN A 53 11.95 -7.85 -18.04
N PHE A 54 11.23 -7.97 -16.92
CA PHE A 54 10.22 -9.02 -16.73
C PHE A 54 8.95 -8.50 -16.02
N PRO A 55 7.79 -9.15 -16.25
CA PRO A 55 6.53 -8.76 -15.64
C PRO A 55 6.41 -9.25 -14.20
N VAL A 56 5.92 -8.38 -13.33
CA VAL A 56 5.54 -8.67 -11.94
C VAL A 56 4.04 -8.51 -11.81
N GLU A 57 3.40 -9.56 -11.31
CA GLU A 57 1.96 -9.68 -11.18
C GLU A 57 1.54 -9.64 -9.70
N VAL A 58 0.40 -9.02 -9.44
CA VAL A 58 -0.23 -9.04 -8.12
C VAL A 58 -1.00 -10.35 -7.97
N SER A 59 -0.36 -11.36 -7.38
CA SER A 59 -0.91 -12.70 -7.19
C SER A 59 -2.01 -12.75 -6.13
N ASN A 60 -1.95 -11.84 -5.14
CA ASN A 60 -2.98 -11.71 -4.10
C ASN A 60 -3.42 -10.25 -3.97
N LYS A 61 -4.55 -9.90 -4.61
CA LYS A 61 -5.11 -8.53 -4.58
C LYS A 61 -5.69 -8.11 -3.23
N SER A 62 -6.04 -9.05 -2.35
CA SER A 62 -6.52 -8.75 -1.00
C SER A 62 -5.39 -8.52 0.00
N HIS A 63 -4.14 -8.82 -0.38
CA HIS A 63 -2.99 -8.52 0.45
C HIS A 63 -2.85 -7.01 0.63
N THR A 64 -2.72 -6.56 1.87
CA THR A 64 -2.82 -5.13 2.17
C THR A 64 -1.68 -4.31 1.56
N LEU A 65 -0.47 -4.87 1.49
CA LEU A 65 0.65 -4.21 0.79
C LEU A 65 0.46 -4.14 -0.74
N ALA A 66 -0.43 -4.96 -1.30
CA ALA A 66 -0.74 -4.98 -2.73
C ALA A 66 -1.80 -3.94 -3.16
N GLY A 67 -2.42 -3.25 -2.20
CA GLY A 67 -3.51 -2.32 -2.49
C GLY A 67 -3.14 -1.29 -3.57
N ARG A 68 -3.87 -1.27 -4.68
CA ARG A 68 -3.64 -0.37 -5.83
C ARG A 68 -2.27 -0.52 -6.52
N LEU A 69 -1.51 -1.60 -6.27
CA LEU A 69 -0.36 -1.90 -7.11
C LEU A 69 -0.87 -2.43 -8.46
N PRO A 70 -0.42 -1.86 -9.60
CA PRO A 70 -0.73 -2.42 -10.90
C PRO A 70 0.13 -3.66 -11.16
N LYS A 71 -0.15 -4.39 -12.23
CA LYS A 71 0.88 -5.20 -12.91
C LYS A 71 1.95 -4.24 -13.44
N PHE A 72 3.23 -4.59 -13.31
CA PHE A 72 4.34 -3.74 -13.77
C PHE A 72 5.46 -4.58 -14.33
N ASN A 73 6.30 -3.98 -15.18
CA ASN A 73 7.57 -4.58 -15.57
C ASN A 73 8.71 -3.95 -14.77
N ILE A 74 9.75 -4.73 -14.50
CA ILE A 74 10.96 -4.28 -13.81
C ILE A 74 12.20 -4.82 -14.52
N THR A 75 13.28 -4.04 -14.56
CA THR A 75 14.59 -4.49 -15.01
C THR A 75 15.41 -4.83 -13.78
N ASP A 76 15.71 -6.11 -13.58
CA ASP A 76 16.32 -6.64 -12.36
C ASP A 76 16.91 -8.03 -12.58
N GLU A 77 17.68 -8.56 -11.63
CA GLU A 77 18.12 -9.95 -11.64
C GLU A 77 17.00 -10.88 -11.13
N PHE A 78 16.58 -11.83 -11.97
CA PHE A 78 15.43 -12.68 -11.67
C PHE A 78 15.84 -13.83 -10.74
N TYR A 79 15.41 -13.82 -9.48
CA TYR A 79 15.71 -14.89 -8.51
C TYR A 79 14.72 -16.06 -8.57
N ILE A 80 15.26 -17.27 -8.49
CA ILE A 80 14.54 -18.52 -8.22
C ILE A 80 14.82 -18.87 -6.76
N LEU A 81 13.75 -19.04 -5.98
CA LEU A 81 13.83 -19.24 -4.53
C LEU A 81 13.33 -20.62 -4.12
N GLU A 82 13.99 -21.20 -3.11
CA GLU A 82 13.46 -22.31 -2.33
C GLU A 82 12.71 -21.75 -1.12
N LEU A 83 11.40 -22.01 -1.04
CA LEU A 83 10.59 -21.60 0.10
C LEU A 83 10.84 -22.52 1.29
N LYS A 84 11.24 -21.94 2.42
CA LYS A 84 11.48 -22.66 3.68
C LYS A 84 10.26 -22.67 4.59
N ASP A 85 9.24 -21.88 4.27
CA ASP A 85 8.01 -21.76 5.02
C ASP A 85 6.80 -21.85 4.08
N LYS A 86 5.77 -22.59 4.49
CA LYS A 86 4.51 -22.74 3.74
C LYS A 86 3.50 -21.65 4.07
N LEU A 87 3.74 -20.87 5.13
CA LEU A 87 2.84 -19.81 5.62
C LEU A 87 3.23 -18.42 5.13
N LEU A 88 4.05 -18.32 4.07
CA LEU A 88 4.37 -17.03 3.45
C LEU A 88 3.13 -16.45 2.79
N ASP A 89 2.82 -15.20 3.10
CA ASP A 89 1.75 -14.45 2.45
C ASP A 89 2.33 -13.77 1.20
N ILE A 90 2.40 -14.54 0.11
CA ILE A 90 2.96 -14.12 -1.19
C ILE A 90 1.94 -13.28 -1.95
N PHE A 91 2.32 -12.06 -2.31
CA PHE A 91 1.42 -11.11 -2.97
C PHE A 91 1.94 -10.56 -4.30
N LEU A 92 3.22 -10.78 -4.62
CA LEU A 92 3.77 -10.54 -5.95
C LEU A 92 4.45 -11.80 -6.48
N THR A 93 4.21 -12.11 -7.75
CA THR A 93 4.88 -13.20 -8.46
C THR A 93 5.32 -12.77 -9.85
N SER A 94 6.28 -13.50 -10.44
CA SER A 94 6.64 -13.37 -11.84
C SER A 94 6.74 -14.75 -12.50
N PRO A 95 6.29 -14.94 -13.75
CA PRO A 95 6.39 -16.24 -14.41
C PRO A 95 7.83 -16.56 -14.82
N TRP A 96 8.30 -17.74 -14.44
CA TRP A 96 9.54 -18.34 -14.92
C TRP A 96 9.28 -19.75 -15.43
N GLN A 97 9.54 -20.00 -16.71
CA GLN A 97 9.31 -21.31 -17.34
C GLN A 97 7.90 -21.88 -17.07
N GLY A 98 6.88 -21.02 -17.15
CA GLY A 98 5.48 -21.40 -16.93
C GLY A 98 5.07 -21.58 -15.46
N LYS A 99 5.97 -21.33 -14.49
CA LYS A 99 5.66 -21.41 -13.06
C LYS A 99 5.75 -20.03 -12.40
N PRO A 100 4.81 -19.67 -11.50
CA PRO A 100 4.92 -18.43 -10.74
C PRO A 100 6.07 -18.52 -9.73
N GLN A 101 7.00 -17.57 -9.79
CA GLN A 101 8.07 -17.40 -8.82
C GLN A 101 7.73 -16.25 -7.86
N PRO A 102 7.88 -16.43 -6.53
CA PRO A 102 7.58 -15.40 -5.54
C PRO A 102 8.54 -14.21 -5.66
N MET A 103 7.98 -13.01 -5.84
CA MET A 103 8.76 -11.75 -5.95
C MET A 103 8.66 -10.90 -4.69
N ALA A 104 7.57 -10.98 -3.94
CA ALA A 104 7.45 -10.35 -2.64
C ALA A 104 6.43 -11.07 -1.76
N TYR A 105 6.72 -11.13 -0.46
CA TYR A 105 5.86 -11.76 0.54
C TYR A 105 6.04 -11.12 1.92
N THR A 106 5.08 -11.37 2.79
CA THR A 106 5.23 -11.13 4.23
C THR A 106 5.13 -12.42 5.02
N LYS A 107 5.64 -12.41 6.24
CA LYS A 107 5.40 -13.47 7.22
C LYS A 107 5.51 -12.93 8.65
N THR A 108 5.00 -13.71 9.59
CA THR A 108 5.24 -13.49 11.01
C THR A 108 6.35 -14.42 11.51
N PHE A 109 7.10 -13.97 12.51
CA PHE A 109 8.07 -14.79 13.22
C PHE A 109 8.00 -14.44 14.71
N GLY A 110 7.38 -15.31 15.51
CA GLY A 110 6.93 -14.95 16.86
C GLY A 110 5.94 -13.79 16.80
N LYS A 111 6.24 -12.69 17.51
CA LYS A 111 5.46 -11.43 17.49
C LYS A 111 5.94 -10.45 16.40
N GLY A 112 7.01 -10.79 15.69
CA GLY A 112 7.65 -9.94 14.70
C GLY A 112 7.00 -9.98 13.33
N ARG A 113 7.36 -8.99 12.52
CA ARG A 113 6.87 -8.79 11.15
C ARG A 113 8.03 -8.82 10.18
N VAL A 114 7.96 -9.69 9.20
CA VAL A 114 8.99 -9.85 8.17
C VAL A 114 8.39 -9.52 6.82
N PHE A 115 9.07 -8.66 6.08
CA PHE A 115 8.80 -8.40 4.68
C PHE A 115 10.05 -8.75 3.88
N TYR A 116 9.87 -9.45 2.75
CA TYR A 116 10.95 -9.75 1.82
C TYR A 116 10.50 -9.55 0.38
N THR A 117 11.41 -9.06 -0.45
CA THR A 117 11.28 -9.07 -1.90
C THR A 117 12.54 -9.62 -2.57
N ALA A 118 12.33 -10.47 -3.58
CA ALA A 118 13.40 -11.04 -4.40
C ALA A 118 14.02 -10.04 -5.37
N MET A 119 13.35 -8.90 -5.57
CA MET A 119 13.79 -7.80 -6.42
C MET A 119 14.71 -6.84 -5.64
N GLY A 120 15.47 -6.01 -6.35
CA GLY A 120 16.32 -4.97 -5.79
C GLY A 120 17.82 -5.20 -6.00
N HIS A 121 18.24 -5.77 -7.14
CA HIS A 121 19.66 -5.98 -7.47
C HIS A 121 20.46 -4.66 -7.52
N ASP A 122 19.90 -3.64 -8.17
CA ASP A 122 20.55 -2.35 -8.37
C ASP A 122 19.55 -1.18 -8.45
N GLU A 123 20.06 0.02 -8.72
CA GLU A 123 19.28 1.26 -8.71
C GLU A 123 18.14 1.29 -9.73
N ARG A 124 18.18 0.47 -10.79
CA ARG A 124 17.13 0.42 -11.81
C ARG A 124 15.84 -0.13 -11.21
N ALA A 125 15.93 -1.14 -10.34
CA ALA A 125 14.80 -1.63 -9.57
C ALA A 125 14.23 -0.54 -8.64
N PHE A 126 15.10 0.18 -7.92
CA PHE A 126 14.70 1.28 -7.02
C PHE A 126 14.16 2.52 -7.75
N ARG A 127 14.40 2.68 -9.05
CA ARG A 127 13.77 3.73 -9.87
C ARG A 127 12.34 3.38 -10.27
N ASN A 128 11.96 2.10 -10.27
CA ASN A 128 10.61 1.66 -10.60
C ASN A 128 9.58 2.14 -9.56
N THR A 129 8.51 2.79 -10.02
CA THR A 129 7.48 3.37 -9.14
C THR A 129 6.75 2.32 -8.31
N SER A 130 6.34 1.21 -8.91
CA SER A 130 5.64 0.13 -8.20
C SER A 130 6.54 -0.53 -7.17
N PHE A 131 7.81 -0.75 -7.50
CA PHE A 131 8.81 -1.25 -6.56
C PHE A 131 8.99 -0.31 -5.37
N LYS A 132 9.17 1.01 -5.60
CA LYS A 132 9.30 2.01 -4.51
C LYS A 132 8.08 2.00 -3.58
N ILE A 133 6.88 2.01 -4.15
CA ILE A 133 5.64 1.97 -3.36
C ILE A 133 5.64 0.72 -2.48
N MET A 134 5.88 -0.44 -3.08
CA MET A 134 5.90 -1.72 -2.37
C MET A 134 6.99 -1.79 -1.29
N ALA A 135 8.21 -1.31 -1.57
CA ALA A 135 9.31 -1.26 -0.62
C ALA A 135 9.01 -0.36 0.59
N VAL A 136 8.45 0.84 0.38
CA VAL A 136 8.02 1.73 1.47
C VAL A 136 6.93 1.07 2.31
N ARG A 137 5.95 0.41 1.68
CA ARG A 137 4.89 -0.31 2.40
C ARG A 137 5.45 -1.48 3.21
N GLY A 138 6.39 -2.25 2.66
CA GLY A 138 7.10 -3.31 3.35
C GLY A 138 7.89 -2.81 4.57
N LEU A 139 8.56 -1.66 4.43
CA LEU A 139 9.25 -0.99 5.54
C LEU A 139 8.27 -0.57 6.64
N LEU A 140 7.17 0.09 6.28
CA LEU A 140 6.12 0.49 7.23
C LEU A 140 5.51 -0.75 7.91
N HIS A 141 5.35 -1.85 7.19
CA HIS A 141 4.84 -3.11 7.73
C HIS A 141 5.79 -3.69 8.80
N ALA A 142 7.06 -3.87 8.46
CA ALA A 142 8.05 -4.36 9.42
C ALA A 142 8.13 -3.45 10.66
N ALA A 143 8.09 -2.13 10.46
CA ALA A 143 8.09 -1.14 11.53
C ALA A 143 6.79 -1.11 12.38
N GLY A 144 5.75 -1.87 12.01
CA GLY A 144 4.46 -1.85 12.71
C GLY A 144 3.66 -0.56 12.51
N ARG A 145 4.01 0.23 11.48
CA ARG A 145 3.35 1.49 11.11
C ARG A 145 2.43 1.35 9.91
N TRP A 146 2.40 0.17 9.27
CA TRP A 146 1.44 -0.14 8.24
C TRP A 146 0.06 -0.39 8.85
N GLN A 147 -0.89 0.46 8.54
CA GLN A 147 -2.27 0.26 8.94
C GLN A 147 -2.97 -0.53 7.83
N LYS A 148 -3.45 -1.72 8.20
CA LYS A 148 -4.20 -2.64 7.33
C LYS A 148 -5.43 -1.94 6.72
N GLU A 149 -6.03 -1.08 7.54
CA GLU A 149 -7.11 -0.14 7.21
C GLU A 149 -6.76 1.16 7.94
N GLY A 150 -6.17 2.14 7.24
CA GLY A 150 -6.00 3.46 7.82
C GLY A 150 -7.36 4.08 8.14
N LYS A 151 -7.41 4.99 9.13
CA LYS A 151 -8.59 5.85 9.31
C LYS A 151 -8.89 6.48 7.93
N PRO A 152 -10.11 6.31 7.37
CA PRO A 152 -10.44 6.91 6.09
C PRO A 152 -10.22 8.42 6.15
N VAL A 153 -9.59 8.97 5.11
CA VAL A 153 -9.44 10.40 4.94
C VAL A 153 -10.83 11.00 4.80
N GLY A 154 -11.16 11.94 5.70
CA GLY A 154 -12.45 12.61 5.69
C GLY A 154 -12.58 13.58 4.52
N VAL A 155 -13.66 13.45 3.75
CA VAL A 155 -13.91 14.23 2.53
C VAL A 155 -15.06 15.22 2.74
N GLY A 156 -14.83 16.48 2.37
CA GLY A 156 -15.85 17.51 2.22
C GLY A 156 -16.17 17.75 0.74
N LEU A 157 -17.44 17.74 0.36
CA LEU A 157 -17.88 18.05 -1.01
C LEU A 157 -18.30 19.52 -1.10
N LEU A 158 -17.62 20.34 -1.91
CA LEU A 158 -17.95 21.75 -2.11
C LEU A 158 -18.69 21.95 -3.43
N GLY A 159 -19.91 22.46 -3.38
CA GLY A 159 -20.78 22.60 -4.55
C GLY A 159 -21.46 21.30 -4.90
N TYR A 160 -22.28 20.74 -4.01
CA TYR A 160 -22.90 19.42 -4.20
C TYR A 160 -23.60 19.28 -5.56
N GLY A 161 -24.18 20.38 -6.06
CA GLY A 161 -24.42 20.58 -7.49
C GLY A 161 -25.38 19.57 -8.13
N GLY A 162 -26.61 20.02 -8.43
CA GLY A 162 -27.62 19.18 -9.11
C GLY A 162 -27.36 18.89 -10.60
N ALA A 163 -26.40 19.57 -11.24
CA ALA A 163 -26.06 19.30 -12.64
C ALA A 163 -25.41 17.91 -12.75
N PHE A 164 -26.11 16.96 -13.37
CA PHE A 164 -25.67 15.57 -13.58
C PHE A 164 -25.33 14.76 -12.32
N ASN A 165 -25.80 15.21 -11.14
CA ASN A 165 -25.56 14.55 -9.86
C ASN A 165 -24.07 14.37 -9.51
N MET A 166 -23.24 15.38 -9.83
CA MET A 166 -21.79 15.30 -9.68
C MET A 166 -21.33 15.16 -8.22
N GLY A 167 -22.02 15.81 -7.26
CA GLY A 167 -21.77 15.62 -5.82
C GLY A 167 -21.83 14.15 -5.41
N LYS A 168 -22.92 13.48 -5.79
CA LYS A 168 -23.10 12.04 -5.55
C LYS A 168 -22.04 11.21 -6.26
N SER A 169 -21.82 11.46 -7.54
CA SER A 169 -20.85 10.70 -8.35
C SER A 169 -19.44 10.73 -7.75
N HIS A 170 -18.97 11.92 -7.33
CA HIS A 170 -17.68 12.06 -6.67
C HIS A 170 -17.64 11.37 -5.31
N GLY A 171 -18.70 11.51 -4.50
CA GLY A 171 -18.78 10.84 -3.20
C GLY A 171 -18.77 9.32 -3.30
N ASP A 172 -19.58 8.75 -4.20
CA ASP A 172 -19.63 7.31 -4.49
C ASP A 172 -18.27 6.80 -4.97
N THR A 173 -17.61 7.56 -5.86
CA THR A 173 -16.26 7.23 -6.35
C THR A 173 -15.26 7.18 -5.20
N MET A 174 -15.25 8.17 -4.31
CA MET A 174 -14.37 8.20 -3.14
C MET A 174 -14.59 7.00 -2.21
N HIS A 175 -15.85 6.64 -1.93
CA HIS A 175 -16.18 5.45 -1.15
C HIS A 175 -15.70 4.16 -1.83
N SER A 176 -15.90 4.03 -3.15
CA SER A 176 -15.52 2.82 -3.90
C SER A 176 -14.02 2.57 -4.00
N ILE A 177 -13.19 3.63 -4.05
CA ILE A 177 -11.72 3.51 -4.08
C ILE A 177 -11.18 2.99 -2.74
N GLY A 178 -11.93 3.18 -1.65
CA GLY A 178 -11.52 2.85 -0.30
C GLY A 178 -10.48 3.83 0.26
N GLY A 179 -10.49 4.00 1.59
CA GLY A 179 -9.59 4.94 2.28
C GLY A 179 -10.06 6.39 2.30
N PHE A 180 -11.22 6.70 1.72
CA PHE A 180 -11.89 7.99 1.84
C PHE A 180 -13.29 7.80 2.41
N LYS A 181 -13.77 8.78 3.17
CA LYS A 181 -15.14 8.82 3.67
C LYS A 181 -15.70 10.22 3.51
N VAL A 182 -16.76 10.37 2.71
CA VAL A 182 -17.56 11.61 2.70
C VAL A 182 -18.12 11.85 4.11
N LEU A 183 -17.77 12.99 4.70
CA LEU A 183 -18.17 13.39 6.05
C LEU A 183 -18.84 14.76 6.08
N ALA A 184 -18.69 15.56 5.02
CA ALA A 184 -19.32 16.86 4.89
C ALA A 184 -19.74 17.18 3.46
N ALA A 185 -20.76 18.04 3.34
CA ALA A 185 -21.11 18.70 2.09
C ALA A 185 -21.38 20.19 2.34
N CYS A 186 -20.98 21.02 1.38
CA CYS A 186 -21.18 22.46 1.42
C CYS A 186 -21.81 22.94 0.11
N ASP A 187 -22.95 23.63 0.20
CA ASP A 187 -23.65 24.21 -0.94
C ASP A 187 -24.47 25.41 -0.46
N LEU A 188 -24.68 26.39 -1.34
CA LEU A 188 -25.49 27.57 -1.02
C LEU A 188 -26.99 27.23 -1.01
N GLU A 189 -27.40 26.22 -1.79
CA GLU A 189 -28.79 25.84 -1.96
C GLU A 189 -29.25 24.82 -0.89
N PRO A 190 -30.20 25.16 0.00
CA PRO A 190 -30.64 24.28 1.08
C PRO A 190 -31.20 22.93 0.60
N ASN A 191 -31.81 22.90 -0.58
CA ASN A 191 -32.35 21.66 -1.15
C ASN A 191 -31.24 20.68 -1.55
N ARG A 192 -30.08 21.18 -1.98
CA ARG A 192 -28.91 20.34 -2.32
C ARG A 192 -28.24 19.78 -1.07
N LEU A 193 -28.23 20.55 0.03
CA LEU A 193 -27.78 20.06 1.32
C LEU A 193 -28.65 18.89 1.83
N LYS A 194 -29.99 19.03 1.74
CA LYS A 194 -30.92 17.93 2.07
C LYS A 194 -30.72 16.71 1.19
N GLN A 195 -30.46 16.92 -0.11
CA GLN A 195 -30.13 15.83 -1.02
C GLN A 195 -28.84 15.11 -0.58
N ALA A 196 -27.78 15.85 -0.26
CA ALA A 196 -26.52 15.30 0.21
C ALA A 196 -26.67 14.47 1.50
N GLU A 197 -27.50 14.93 2.45
CA GLU A 197 -27.82 14.18 3.68
C GLU A 197 -28.58 12.88 3.40
N THR A 198 -29.43 12.89 2.37
CA THR A 198 -30.20 11.72 1.95
C THR A 198 -29.32 10.69 1.25
N GLU A 199 -28.43 11.16 0.37
CA GLU A 199 -27.54 10.30 -0.43
C GLU A 199 -26.32 9.81 0.36
N PHE A 200 -25.85 10.59 1.34
CA PHE A 200 -24.77 10.23 2.25
C PHE A 200 -25.22 10.38 3.72
N PRO A 201 -25.91 9.38 4.30
CA PRO A 201 -26.38 9.45 5.67
C PRO A 201 -25.26 9.69 6.69
N GLY A 202 -25.48 10.65 7.59
CA GLY A 202 -24.55 10.97 8.69
C GLY A 202 -23.45 11.98 8.37
N ILE A 203 -23.44 12.55 7.16
CA ILE A 203 -22.59 13.71 6.86
C ILE A 203 -23.10 14.96 7.59
N LYS A 204 -22.23 15.96 7.77
CA LYS A 204 -22.64 17.28 8.22
C LYS A 204 -22.71 18.25 7.04
N THR A 205 -23.80 19.01 6.97
CA THR A 205 -23.99 20.00 5.91
C THR A 205 -23.61 21.40 6.36
N TYR A 206 -23.13 22.19 5.41
CA TYR A 206 -22.69 23.57 5.61
C TYR A 206 -23.23 24.45 4.48
N ASN A 207 -23.67 25.66 4.81
CA ASN A 207 -24.02 26.68 3.81
C ASN A 207 -22.88 27.68 3.56
N GLN A 208 -21.73 27.49 4.22
CA GLN A 208 -20.56 28.36 4.13
C GLN A 208 -19.29 27.52 4.15
N LEU A 209 -18.42 27.71 3.14
CA LEU A 209 -17.16 26.96 3.01
C LEU A 209 -16.27 27.12 4.25
N ASP A 210 -16.10 28.34 4.77
CA ASP A 210 -15.25 28.60 5.94
C ASP A 210 -15.70 27.85 7.20
N ARG A 211 -16.99 27.46 7.28
CA ARG A 211 -17.50 26.62 8.37
C ARG A 211 -17.15 25.15 8.16
N MET A 212 -17.20 24.67 6.92
CA MET A 212 -16.78 23.31 6.58
C MET A 212 -15.26 23.13 6.76
N LEU A 213 -14.45 24.12 6.38
CA LEU A 213 -12.99 24.07 6.53
C LEU A 213 -12.52 24.06 7.99
N ARG A 214 -13.37 24.46 8.94
CA ARG A 214 -13.10 24.37 10.39
C ARG A 214 -13.56 23.05 11.01
N ASP A 215 -14.08 22.12 10.22
CA ASP A 215 -14.44 20.79 10.67
C ASP A 215 -13.19 19.90 10.63
N ASP A 216 -12.63 19.57 11.79
CA ASP A 216 -11.42 18.73 11.91
C ASP A 216 -11.60 17.31 11.33
N ARG A 217 -12.83 16.95 10.96
CA ARG A 217 -13.14 15.70 10.26
C ARG A 217 -12.96 15.83 8.74
N VAL A 218 -12.85 17.03 8.18
CA VAL A 218 -12.64 17.28 6.75
C VAL A 218 -11.15 17.46 6.51
N GLU A 219 -10.51 16.45 5.92
CA GLU A 219 -9.08 16.41 5.65
C GLU A 219 -8.77 16.74 4.18
N VAL A 220 -9.73 16.49 3.28
CA VAL A 220 -9.66 16.82 1.85
C VAL A 220 -10.99 17.41 1.39
N VAL A 221 -10.95 18.44 0.55
CA VAL A 221 -12.13 19.01 -0.11
C VAL A 221 -12.13 18.68 -1.60
N VAL A 222 -13.26 18.18 -2.10
CA VAL A 222 -13.51 18.03 -3.54
C VAL A 222 -14.31 19.24 -4.01
N VAL A 223 -13.73 20.03 -4.90
CA VAL A 223 -14.36 21.22 -5.49
C VAL A 223 -15.17 20.82 -6.72
N ILE A 224 -16.49 21.01 -6.65
CA ILE A 224 -17.49 20.60 -7.65
C ILE A 224 -18.31 21.84 -8.04
N LEU A 225 -17.63 22.97 -8.18
CA LEU A 225 -18.25 24.25 -8.53
C LEU A 225 -18.17 24.47 -10.06
N PRO A 226 -18.85 25.49 -10.60
CA PRO A 226 -18.59 25.93 -11.98
C PRO A 226 -17.10 26.31 -12.19
N HIS A 227 -16.56 26.03 -13.37
CA HIS A 227 -15.12 26.21 -13.67
C HIS A 227 -14.60 27.62 -13.35
N ASN A 228 -15.43 28.65 -13.52
CA ASN A 228 -15.05 30.05 -13.29
C ASN A 228 -14.84 30.41 -11.81
N VAL A 229 -15.21 29.54 -10.87
CA VAL A 229 -15.05 29.78 -9.42
C VAL A 229 -14.13 28.78 -8.72
N HIS A 230 -13.58 27.80 -9.46
CA HIS A 230 -12.65 26.80 -8.89
C HIS A 230 -11.45 27.46 -8.21
N PHE A 231 -10.75 28.35 -8.92
CA PHE A 231 -9.52 28.97 -8.44
C PHE A 231 -9.73 29.69 -7.10
N GLU A 232 -10.67 30.66 -7.05
CA GLU A 232 -10.98 31.43 -5.85
C GLU A 232 -11.35 30.54 -4.66
N SER A 233 -12.08 29.44 -4.89
CA SER A 233 -12.48 28.53 -3.81
C SER A 233 -11.32 27.71 -3.23
N THR A 234 -10.25 27.52 -3.99
CA THR A 234 -9.06 26.75 -3.56
C THR A 234 -8.01 27.59 -2.81
N LEU A 235 -8.17 28.92 -2.77
CA LEU A 235 -7.27 29.83 -2.05
C LEU A 235 -7.63 30.01 -0.56
N LYS A 236 -8.75 29.44 -0.12
CA LYS A 236 -9.26 29.51 1.24
C LYS A 236 -8.74 28.38 2.11
#